data_AF-A0ABD2GX35-F1
#
_entry.id   AF-A0ABD2GX35-F1
#
_cell.length_a   1.000
_cell.length_b   1.000
_cell.length_c   1.000
_cell.angle_alpha   90.00
_cell.angle_beta   90.00
_cell.angle_gamma   90.00
#
_symmetry.space_group_name_H-M   'P 1'
#
loop_
_entity.id
_entity.type
_entity.pdbx_description
1 polymer ?
#
loop_
_entity_poly.entity_id
_entity_poly.type
_entity_poly.pdbx_seq_one_letter_code
_entity_poly.pdbx_strand_id
1 'polypeptide(L)'
;MSAANLAPLTTKYDLKLVCTKCSVEEKEITYRLKPVQHQCARNLLLCRAKCGSKWRPVSKRPTFPNPVRYEVCYFFKEGQGCTYHKNRCTFARSDEEADVWTFEKCHRINHVSLCNLVAQSEGGADPPDHSESLRDLPALDLKAVCDLCSVKEKEISYTVQSVSHKCRRNLLLAKDKACDLWRPVSERPTCGRNVFYQVCQFFVEGSGCTKHGQTCTYARSDEEATLWNYVKDKHIGREEFIRLVVESEPISISPESTAERVLQQFPGEFIELCKRCFNDKPQQLTTKRWTPSCSADAAHPWDPVLVHHLSENKRKHVYSQVRPLPQNCHFEFCSHVTEGKPCWHQAGRCQAAHSEVEMAVWRVEHDGVSVRPYVLQLSRQQQAEQQQAERLKEQLTEQLTSS
;
A
#
# COMPACT_ATOMS: atom_id res chain seq x y z
N MET A 1 33.02 6.48 -13.61
CA MET A 1 32.45 7.77 -13.17
C MET A 1 31.21 7.42 -12.35
N SER A 2 31.43 6.90 -11.14
CA SER A 2 31.37 7.61 -9.86
C SER A 2 29.93 8.00 -9.53
N ALA A 3 29.35 7.32 -8.54
CA ALA A 3 28.15 7.76 -7.83
C ALA A 3 28.24 9.28 -7.65
N ALA A 4 27.17 10.00 -7.98
CA ALA A 4 27.13 11.44 -7.78
C ALA A 4 27.32 11.74 -6.30
N ASN A 5 28.57 11.98 -5.92
CA ASN A 5 28.93 12.29 -4.56
C ASN A 5 28.48 13.71 -4.30
N LEU A 6 27.65 13.93 -3.29
CA LEU A 6 27.28 15.27 -2.85
C LEU A 6 28.49 16.05 -2.31
N ALA A 7 29.63 15.39 -2.08
CA ALA A 7 30.87 15.96 -1.55
C ALA A 7 31.24 17.34 -2.11
N PRO A 8 31.19 17.63 -3.42
CA PRO A 8 31.54 18.96 -3.93
C PRO A 8 30.58 20.06 -3.44
N LEU A 9 29.27 19.76 -3.32
CA LEU A 9 28.29 20.69 -2.77
C LEU A 9 28.36 20.75 -1.25
N THR A 10 28.44 19.61 -0.56
CA THR A 10 28.47 19.54 0.90
C THR A 10 29.79 20.03 1.49
N THR A 11 30.82 20.24 0.68
CA THR A 11 32.05 20.94 1.10
C THR A 11 31.81 22.44 1.27
N LYS A 12 30.97 23.07 0.43
CA LYS A 12 30.73 24.52 0.41
C LYS A 12 29.42 24.93 1.09
N TYR A 13 28.41 24.06 1.04
CA TYR A 13 27.04 24.33 1.47
C TYR A 13 26.52 23.26 2.41
N ASP A 14 25.66 23.66 3.35
CA ASP A 14 24.79 22.77 4.09
C ASP A 14 23.44 22.69 3.36
N LEU A 15 22.98 21.48 3.08
CA LEU A 15 21.70 21.19 2.42
C LEU A 15 20.76 20.52 3.41
N LYS A 16 19.48 20.93 3.42
CA LYS A 16 18.47 20.38 4.32
C LYS A 16 17.11 20.32 3.67
N LEU A 17 16.42 19.19 3.82
CA LEU A 17 15.03 19.05 3.38
C LEU A 17 14.06 19.37 4.51
N VAL A 18 13.15 20.30 4.24
CA VAL A 18 12.17 20.79 5.20
C VAL A 18 10.78 20.82 4.60
N CYS A 19 9.79 21.11 5.44
CA CYS A 19 8.44 21.45 5.01
C CYS A 19 8.00 22.74 5.70
N THR A 20 6.87 23.27 5.28
CA THR A 20 6.26 24.49 5.83
C THR A 20 6.01 24.46 7.34
N LYS A 21 6.01 23.28 7.98
CA LYS A 21 5.85 23.13 9.44
C LYS A 21 7.16 23.27 10.22
N CYS A 22 8.31 22.97 9.61
CA CYS A 22 9.63 23.05 10.24
C CYS A 22 10.55 24.12 9.66
N SER A 23 10.03 24.97 8.78
CA SER A 23 10.70 26.15 8.28
C SER A 23 9.78 27.36 8.39
N VAL A 24 10.32 28.47 8.89
CA VAL A 24 9.66 29.77 8.91
C VAL A 24 10.29 30.63 7.83
N GLU A 25 9.48 31.15 6.92
CA GLU A 25 9.91 32.15 5.95
C GLU A 25 10.03 33.50 6.67
N GLU A 26 11.25 34.03 6.77
CA GLU A 26 11.49 35.35 7.39
C GLU A 26 11.38 36.48 6.36
N LYS A 27 11.85 36.19 5.14
CA LYS A 27 11.82 37.05 3.96
C LYS A 27 11.64 36.16 2.73
N GLU A 28 11.36 36.77 1.58
CA GLU A 28 11.06 36.10 0.30
C GLU A 28 12.01 34.95 -0.08
N ILE A 29 13.30 35.03 0.27
CA ILE A 29 14.28 33.95 0.02
C ILE A 29 15.08 33.54 1.26
N THR A 30 14.67 33.97 2.46
CA THR A 30 15.39 33.67 3.70
C THR A 30 14.50 32.90 4.65
N TYR A 31 14.93 31.69 5.01
CA TYR A 31 14.23 30.78 5.90
C TYR A 31 15.01 30.58 7.21
N ARG A 32 14.26 30.33 8.29
CA ARG A 32 14.77 29.84 9.57
C ARG A 32 14.21 28.45 9.83
N LEU A 33 15.07 27.55 10.30
CA LEU A 33 14.65 26.22 10.73
C LEU A 33 13.99 26.29 12.11
N LYS A 34 12.81 25.71 12.25
CA LYS A 34 12.12 25.55 13.54
C LYS A 34 12.19 24.07 13.96
N PRO A 35 12.77 23.75 15.13
CA PRO A 35 12.78 22.38 15.62
C PRO A 35 11.36 22.01 16.08
N VAL A 36 10.67 21.19 15.29
CA VAL A 36 9.33 20.66 15.58
C VAL A 36 9.34 19.16 15.29
N GLN A 37 8.95 18.35 16.27
CA GLN A 37 8.79 16.91 16.06
C GLN A 37 7.48 16.65 15.29
N HIS A 38 7.62 16.21 14.05
CA HIS A 38 6.52 15.84 13.17
C HIS A 38 7.04 14.96 12.04
N GLN A 39 6.14 14.23 11.38
CA GLN A 39 6.44 13.55 10.12
C GLN A 39 6.60 14.60 9.01
N CYS A 40 7.85 14.90 8.66
CA CYS A 40 8.20 15.96 7.72
C CYS A 40 7.96 15.52 6.27
N ALA A 41 7.20 16.31 5.52
CA ALA A 41 6.93 16.03 4.11
C ALA A 41 8.15 16.28 3.18
N ARG A 42 9.23 16.91 3.68
CA ARG A 42 10.52 17.11 2.96
C ARG A 42 10.37 17.72 1.54
N ASN A 43 9.42 18.63 1.35
CA ASN A 43 9.08 19.20 0.04
C ASN A 43 9.89 20.45 -0.35
N LEU A 44 10.67 21.02 0.58
CA LEU A 44 11.45 22.24 0.36
C LEU A 44 12.93 21.95 0.59
N LEU A 45 13.75 22.18 -0.44
CA LEU A 45 15.21 22.10 -0.33
C LEU A 45 15.75 23.46 0.09
N LEU A 46 16.35 23.53 1.28
CA LEU A 46 17.07 24.70 1.75
C LEU A 46 18.58 24.47 1.63
N CYS A 47 19.27 25.49 1.17
CA CYS A 47 20.73 25.53 1.06
C CYS A 47 21.27 26.72 1.84
N ARG A 48 22.35 26.51 2.58
CA ARG A 48 23.05 27.54 3.34
C ARG A 48 24.55 27.43 3.10
N ALA A 49 25.23 28.53 2.82
CA ALA A 49 26.70 28.53 2.80
C ALA A 49 27.26 28.15 4.17
N LYS A 50 28.30 27.32 4.24
CA LYS A 50 28.89 26.93 5.55
C LYS A 50 29.42 28.11 6.36
N CYS A 51 29.84 29.18 5.69
CA CYS A 51 30.24 30.45 6.30
C CYS A 51 29.09 31.45 6.48
N GLY A 52 27.87 31.09 6.06
CA GLY A 52 26.69 31.95 6.07
C GLY A 52 25.66 31.54 7.14
N SER A 53 24.84 32.50 7.57
CA SER A 53 23.81 32.29 8.59
C SER A 53 22.40 32.08 8.02
N LYS A 54 22.18 32.34 6.73
CA LYS A 54 20.85 32.38 6.10
C LYS A 54 20.57 31.11 5.29
N TRP A 55 19.42 30.48 5.51
CA TRP A 55 18.95 29.39 4.67
C TRP A 55 18.16 29.95 3.49
N ARG A 56 18.49 29.53 2.27
CA ARG A 56 17.83 29.97 1.05
C ARG A 56 17.18 28.79 0.33
N PRO A 57 15.98 28.96 -0.24
CA PRO A 57 15.31 27.90 -0.96
C PRO A 57 15.99 27.67 -2.32
N VAL A 58 16.12 26.41 -2.69
CA VAL A 58 16.57 26.01 -4.02
C VAL A 58 15.38 25.46 -4.77
N SER A 59 15.04 26.06 -5.90
CA SER A 59 13.96 25.59 -6.78
C SER A 59 14.47 24.68 -7.89
N LYS A 60 13.54 24.08 -8.62
CA LYS A 60 13.88 23.24 -9.79
C LYS A 60 14.61 24.08 -10.84
N ARG A 61 15.71 23.54 -11.38
CA ARG A 61 16.45 24.15 -12.48
C ARG A 61 15.55 24.41 -13.70
N PRO A 62 15.60 25.60 -14.31
CA PRO A 62 14.91 25.87 -15.56
C PRO A 62 15.31 24.89 -16.67
N THR A 63 14.35 24.50 -17.51
CA THR A 63 14.62 23.66 -18.70
C THR A 63 15.25 24.45 -19.83
N PHE A 64 15.00 25.76 -19.86
CA PHE A 64 15.57 26.73 -20.79
C PHE A 64 15.70 28.09 -20.10
N PRO A 65 16.80 28.83 -20.27
CA PRO A 65 18.01 28.52 -21.04
C PRO A 65 18.93 27.50 -20.33
N ASN A 66 19.83 26.84 -21.07
CA ASN A 66 20.76 25.83 -20.54
C ASN A 66 22.24 26.31 -20.58
N PRO A 67 22.60 27.35 -19.82
CA PRO A 67 23.95 27.95 -19.84
C PRO A 67 25.00 27.03 -19.22
N VAL A 68 26.28 27.18 -19.60
CA VAL A 68 27.38 26.35 -19.06
C VAL A 68 27.45 26.44 -17.53
N ARG A 69 27.20 27.63 -16.97
CA ARG A 69 27.06 27.90 -15.53
C ARG A 69 25.81 28.75 -15.32
N TYR A 70 25.08 28.49 -14.24
CA TYR A 70 23.98 29.36 -13.84
C TYR A 70 24.53 30.51 -13.01
N GLU A 71 23.90 31.68 -13.16
CA GLU A 71 24.29 32.91 -12.48
C GLU A 71 23.08 33.53 -11.79
N VAL A 72 23.37 34.34 -10.77
CA VAL A 72 22.36 35.08 -10.01
C VAL A 72 21.77 36.19 -10.88
N CYS A 73 20.47 36.39 -10.74
CA CYS A 73 19.79 37.47 -11.43
C CYS A 73 20.28 38.83 -10.94
N TYR A 74 20.84 39.64 -11.84
CA TYR A 74 21.31 40.99 -11.53
C TYR A 74 20.18 41.93 -11.03
N PHE A 75 18.96 41.74 -11.55
CA PHE A 75 17.80 42.57 -11.22
C PHE A 75 16.98 42.03 -10.03
N PHE A 76 17.44 40.97 -9.37
CA PHE A 76 16.77 40.40 -8.22
C PHE A 76 17.15 41.15 -6.94
N LYS A 77 16.13 41.57 -6.18
CA LYS A 77 16.29 42.18 -4.86
C LYS A 77 15.40 41.46 -3.86
N GLU A 78 15.96 41.11 -2.70
CA GLU A 78 15.22 40.42 -1.63
C GLU A 78 14.01 41.26 -1.16
N GLY A 79 12.80 40.72 -1.31
CA GLY A 79 11.53 41.37 -0.98
C GLY A 79 10.83 42.09 -2.14
N GLN A 80 11.49 42.24 -3.29
CA GLN A 80 10.92 42.83 -4.51
C GLN A 80 10.95 41.87 -5.71
N GLY A 81 11.51 40.67 -5.54
CA GLY A 81 11.76 39.72 -6.61
C GLY A 81 12.65 40.29 -7.74
N CYS A 82 12.53 39.71 -8.93
CA CYS A 82 13.19 40.22 -10.13
C CYS A 82 12.38 41.40 -10.72
N THR A 83 12.93 42.62 -10.69
CA THR A 83 12.21 43.82 -11.18
C THR A 83 11.99 43.83 -12.69
N TYR A 84 12.86 43.16 -13.44
CA TYR A 84 12.83 43.13 -14.90
C TYR A 84 11.98 41.97 -15.45
N HIS A 85 12.25 40.73 -15.04
CA HIS A 85 11.58 39.53 -15.56
C HIS A 85 10.39 39.06 -14.70
N LYS A 86 10.22 39.60 -13.47
CA LYS A 86 9.19 39.19 -12.51
C LYS A 86 9.16 37.66 -12.33
N ASN A 87 7.98 37.06 -12.41
CA ASN A 87 7.76 35.61 -12.21
C ASN A 87 8.31 34.73 -13.35
N ARG A 88 8.80 35.31 -14.45
CA ARG A 88 9.40 34.56 -15.58
C ARG A 88 10.92 34.55 -15.55
N CYS A 89 11.53 34.99 -14.44
CA CYS A 89 12.97 34.99 -14.29
C CYS A 89 13.51 33.55 -14.28
N THR A 90 14.40 33.23 -15.20
CA THR A 90 15.11 31.94 -15.28
C THR A 90 16.51 31.99 -14.67
N PHE A 91 16.89 33.13 -14.09
CA PHE A 91 18.15 33.28 -13.37
C PHE A 91 17.96 32.91 -11.90
N ALA A 92 19.02 32.47 -11.24
CA ALA A 92 18.96 32.08 -9.84
C ALA A 92 18.68 33.29 -8.94
N ARG A 93 17.98 33.08 -7.83
CA ARG A 93 17.69 34.13 -6.83
C ARG A 93 18.83 34.31 -5.84
N SER A 94 19.75 33.36 -5.76
CA SER A 94 20.92 33.44 -4.87
C SER A 94 22.10 32.62 -5.40
N ASP A 95 23.29 32.88 -4.86
CA ASP A 95 24.53 32.17 -5.24
C ASP A 95 24.44 30.67 -4.93
N GLU A 96 23.75 30.30 -3.85
CA GLU A 96 23.44 28.92 -3.47
C GLU A 96 22.60 28.23 -4.55
N GLU A 97 21.53 28.87 -5.03
CA GLU A 97 20.65 28.32 -6.06
C GLU A 97 21.40 28.18 -7.40
N ALA A 98 22.22 29.17 -7.76
CA ALA A 98 23.05 29.14 -8.97
C ALA A 98 24.06 27.99 -8.96
N ASP A 99 24.75 27.79 -7.84
CA ASP A 99 25.75 26.73 -7.69
C ASP A 99 25.10 25.34 -7.64
N VAL A 100 23.95 25.19 -6.99
CA VAL A 100 23.21 23.92 -7.00
C VAL A 100 22.70 23.57 -8.40
N TRP A 101 22.14 24.51 -9.15
CA TRP A 101 21.72 24.26 -10.55
C TRP A 101 22.89 23.91 -11.46
N THR A 102 24.04 24.56 -11.26
CA THR A 102 25.28 24.25 -11.98
C THR A 102 25.76 22.84 -11.63
N PHE A 103 25.69 22.44 -10.37
CA PHE A 103 26.03 21.09 -9.93
C PHE A 103 25.09 20.03 -10.51
N GLU A 104 23.77 20.24 -10.44
CA GLU A 104 22.75 19.37 -11.05
C GLU A 104 23.02 19.15 -12.54
N LYS A 105 23.45 20.20 -13.25
CA LYS A 105 23.83 20.12 -14.66
C LYS A 105 25.11 19.32 -14.87
N CYS A 106 26.20 19.67 -14.20
CA CYS A 106 27.50 19.03 -14.38
C CYS A 106 27.46 17.52 -14.07
N HIS A 107 26.67 17.12 -13.07
CA HIS A 107 26.56 15.73 -12.64
C HIS A 107 25.36 14.99 -13.26
N ARG A 108 24.58 15.64 -14.14
CA ARG A 108 23.37 15.11 -14.78
C ARG A 108 22.35 14.54 -13.77
N ILE A 109 22.22 15.21 -12.63
CA ILE A 109 21.27 14.85 -11.57
C ILE A 109 20.03 15.72 -11.74
N ASN A 110 18.85 15.13 -11.61
CA ASN A 110 17.60 15.89 -11.57
C ASN A 110 17.29 16.33 -10.13
N HIS A 111 16.47 17.37 -9.95
CA HIS A 111 16.14 17.92 -8.63
C HIS A 111 15.56 16.89 -7.66
N VAL A 112 14.80 15.90 -8.14
CA VAL A 112 14.23 14.83 -7.29
C VAL A 112 15.33 13.91 -6.77
N SER A 113 16.25 13.50 -7.64
CA SER A 113 17.43 12.71 -7.27
C SER A 113 18.34 13.47 -6.29
N LEU A 114 18.49 14.78 -6.44
CA LEU A 114 19.23 15.62 -5.49
C LEU A 114 18.56 15.60 -4.10
N CYS A 115 17.23 15.81 -4.04
CA CYS A 115 16.48 15.72 -2.79
C CYS A 115 16.65 14.34 -2.12
N ASN A 116 16.56 13.25 -2.89
CA ASN A 116 16.71 11.89 -2.35
C ASN A 116 18.11 11.66 -1.77
N LEU A 117 19.16 12.15 -2.44
CA LEU A 117 20.53 12.08 -1.93
C LEU A 117 20.71 12.87 -0.63
N VAL A 118 20.10 14.07 -0.52
CA VAL A 118 20.12 14.87 0.71
C VAL A 118 19.38 14.16 1.84
N ALA A 119 18.20 13.58 1.57
CA ALA A 119 17.42 12.83 2.56
C ALA A 119 18.19 11.62 3.12
N GLN A 120 18.96 10.92 2.28
CA GLN A 120 19.80 9.79 2.68
C GLN A 120 21.00 10.24 3.53
N SER A 121 21.53 11.46 3.31
CA SER A 121 22.64 11.99 4.11
C SER A 121 22.23 12.50 5.50
N GLU A 122 20.96 12.82 5.70
CA GLU A 122 20.41 13.30 6.99
C GLU A 122 19.93 12.15 7.90
N GLY A 123 19.74 10.93 7.37
CA GLY A 123 19.42 9.74 8.14
C GLY A 123 20.70 9.03 8.59
N GLY A 124 20.97 9.05 9.90
CA GLY A 124 21.99 8.19 10.49
C GLY A 124 21.71 6.72 10.17
N ALA A 125 22.78 5.94 10.00
CA ALA A 125 22.74 4.51 9.73
C ALA A 125 21.99 3.74 10.83
N ASP A 126 20.71 3.44 10.59
CA ASP A 126 20.02 2.30 11.18
C ASP A 126 19.91 1.19 10.11
N PRO A 127 19.85 -0.10 10.51
CA PRO A 127 19.79 -1.20 9.58
C PRO A 127 18.54 -1.04 8.68
N PRO A 128 18.63 -1.33 7.38
CA PRO A 128 17.50 -1.15 6.49
C PRO A 128 16.37 -2.09 6.90
N ASP A 129 15.30 -1.52 7.43
CA ASP A 129 14.00 -2.18 7.52
C ASP A 129 13.53 -2.40 6.07
N HIS A 130 13.67 -3.64 5.59
CA HIS A 130 13.52 -4.02 4.20
C HIS A 130 12.10 -3.80 3.64
N SER A 131 11.14 -3.44 4.49
CA SER A 131 9.76 -3.10 4.13
C SER A 131 9.61 -1.73 3.45
N GLU A 132 10.58 -0.80 3.56
CA GLU A 132 10.47 0.54 2.97
C GLU A 132 10.98 0.65 1.51
N SER A 133 11.71 -0.35 0.99
CA SER A 133 12.44 -0.21 -0.28
C SER A 133 11.54 -0.10 -1.52
N LEU A 134 10.38 -0.76 -1.58
CA LEU A 134 9.51 -0.73 -2.77
C LEU A 134 8.68 0.54 -2.94
N ARG A 135 8.54 1.38 -1.89
CA ARG A 135 7.80 2.66 -1.99
C ARG A 135 8.47 3.69 -2.91
N ASP A 136 9.74 3.47 -3.27
CA ASP A 136 10.52 4.30 -4.20
C ASP A 136 10.23 4.04 -5.69
N LEU A 137 9.36 3.06 -6.04
CA LEU A 137 8.91 2.79 -7.43
C LEU A 137 7.49 3.35 -7.66
N PRO A 138 7.28 4.67 -7.75
CA PRO A 138 5.94 5.27 -7.77
C PRO A 138 5.16 5.04 -9.06
N ALA A 139 5.78 4.52 -10.13
CA ALA A 139 5.17 4.44 -11.47
C ALA A 139 4.71 3.04 -11.91
N LEU A 140 5.17 1.96 -11.25
CA LEU A 140 4.91 0.59 -11.69
C LEU A 140 4.15 -0.21 -10.63
N ASP A 141 3.13 -0.93 -11.07
CA ASP A 141 2.49 -1.99 -10.29
C ASP A 141 3.22 -3.31 -10.59
N LEU A 142 3.58 -4.05 -9.54
CA LEU A 142 4.34 -5.29 -9.63
C LEU A 142 3.51 -6.45 -9.07
N LYS A 143 3.64 -7.63 -9.68
CA LYS A 143 2.99 -8.84 -9.19
C LYS A 143 3.81 -10.09 -9.46
N ALA A 144 3.97 -10.93 -8.43
CA ALA A 144 4.64 -12.22 -8.56
C ALA A 144 3.60 -13.34 -8.77
N VAL A 145 3.59 -13.92 -9.96
CA VAL A 145 2.59 -14.92 -10.41
C VAL A 145 3.26 -16.22 -10.86
N CYS A 146 2.44 -17.22 -11.19
CA CYS A 146 2.89 -18.41 -11.90
C CYS A 146 2.02 -18.65 -13.13
N ASP A 147 2.32 -19.70 -13.89
CA ASP A 147 1.59 -20.07 -15.12
C ASP A 147 0.11 -20.39 -14.88
N LEU A 148 -0.28 -20.72 -13.64
CA LEU A 148 -1.68 -20.96 -13.25
C LEU A 148 -2.41 -19.67 -12.82
N CYS A 149 -1.69 -18.63 -12.42
CA CYS A 149 -2.23 -17.31 -12.05
C CYS A 149 -2.21 -16.32 -13.22
N SER A 150 -1.66 -16.69 -14.38
CA SER A 150 -1.47 -15.75 -15.48
C SER A 150 -1.76 -16.40 -16.82
N VAL A 151 -2.53 -15.69 -17.65
CA VAL A 151 -2.80 -16.09 -19.04
C VAL A 151 -2.01 -15.18 -19.95
N LYS A 152 -1.15 -15.79 -20.76
CA LYS A 152 -0.41 -15.09 -21.81
C LYS A 152 -1.37 -14.75 -22.96
N GLU A 153 -1.66 -13.47 -23.17
CA GLU A 153 -2.52 -13.01 -24.26
C GLU A 153 -1.73 -12.78 -25.55
N LYS A 154 -0.54 -12.19 -25.42
CA LYS A 154 0.38 -11.89 -26.52
C LYS A 154 1.81 -12.27 -26.13
N GLU A 155 2.77 -12.06 -27.01
CA GLU A 155 4.17 -12.45 -26.75
C GLU A 155 4.75 -11.84 -25.47
N ILE A 156 4.38 -10.59 -25.16
CA ILE A 156 4.83 -9.84 -23.97
C ILE A 156 3.68 -9.30 -23.11
N SER A 157 2.44 -9.74 -23.34
CA SER A 157 1.27 -9.27 -22.58
C SER A 157 0.60 -10.42 -21.86
N TYR A 158 0.39 -10.23 -20.56
CA TYR A 158 -0.22 -11.18 -19.65
C TYR A 158 -1.46 -10.55 -19.01
N THR A 159 -2.39 -11.41 -18.64
CA THR A 159 -3.49 -11.08 -17.74
C THR A 159 -3.35 -11.91 -16.47
N VAL A 160 -3.62 -11.29 -15.33
CA VAL A 160 -3.54 -11.98 -14.04
C VAL A 160 -4.92 -12.46 -13.64
N GLN A 161 -5.04 -13.75 -13.36
CA GLN A 161 -6.27 -14.38 -12.90
C GLN A 161 -6.19 -14.71 -11.41
N SER A 162 -7.30 -14.50 -10.72
CA SER A 162 -7.44 -14.80 -9.29
C SER A 162 -7.90 -16.25 -9.09
N VAL A 163 -6.96 -17.20 -9.17
CA VAL A 163 -7.22 -18.64 -8.97
C VAL A 163 -6.62 -19.10 -7.64
N SER A 164 -7.43 -19.72 -6.77
CA SER A 164 -6.98 -20.21 -5.45
C SER A 164 -6.11 -21.47 -5.58
N HIS A 165 -4.79 -21.33 -5.41
CA HIS A 165 -3.86 -22.45 -5.35
C HIS A 165 -2.55 -22.08 -4.62
N LYS A 166 -1.71 -23.08 -4.34
CA LYS A 166 -0.35 -22.86 -3.83
C LYS A 166 0.55 -22.34 -4.96
N CYS A 167 0.60 -21.02 -5.12
CA CYS A 167 1.34 -20.37 -6.20
C CYS A 167 2.87 -20.46 -5.98
N ARG A 168 3.60 -20.89 -7.02
CA ARG A 168 5.07 -20.97 -7.01
C ARG A 168 5.78 -19.63 -7.28
N ARG A 169 5.03 -18.59 -7.68
CA ARG A 169 5.49 -17.19 -7.85
C ARG A 169 6.80 -17.04 -8.64
N ASN A 170 6.97 -17.82 -9.71
CA ASN A 170 8.17 -17.87 -10.54
C ASN A 170 8.26 -16.78 -11.62
N LEU A 171 7.15 -16.13 -11.93
CA LEU A 171 7.04 -15.09 -12.95
C LEU A 171 6.83 -13.73 -12.28
N LEU A 172 7.63 -12.74 -12.68
CA LEU A 172 7.45 -11.36 -12.27
C LEU A 172 6.77 -10.59 -13.42
N LEU A 173 5.62 -10.01 -13.13
CA LEU A 173 4.90 -9.14 -14.04
C LEU A 173 4.94 -7.70 -13.53
N ALA A 174 5.07 -6.77 -14.46
CA ALA A 174 5.04 -5.33 -14.19
C ALA A 174 4.09 -4.63 -15.16
N LYS A 175 3.37 -3.62 -14.68
CA LYS A 175 2.60 -2.72 -15.52
C LYS A 175 2.79 -1.27 -15.07
N ASP A 176 2.74 -0.35 -16.01
CA ASP A 176 2.58 1.07 -15.69
C ASP A 176 1.19 1.33 -15.10
N LYS A 177 1.07 2.24 -14.15
CA LYS A 177 -0.23 2.62 -13.56
C LYS A 177 -1.23 3.16 -14.58
N ALA A 178 -0.76 3.70 -15.71
CA ALA A 178 -1.57 4.19 -16.81
C ALA A 178 -1.92 3.10 -17.85
N CYS A 179 -1.44 1.86 -17.69
CA CYS A 179 -1.61 0.76 -18.63
C CYS A 179 -2.21 -0.48 -17.95
N ASP A 180 -3.14 -1.16 -18.64
CA ASP A 180 -3.77 -2.39 -18.13
C ASP A 180 -3.04 -3.68 -18.52
N LEU A 181 -2.02 -3.58 -19.38
CA LEU A 181 -1.29 -4.73 -19.89
C LEU A 181 -0.10 -5.09 -18.99
N TRP A 182 -0.12 -6.29 -18.41
CA TRP A 182 1.00 -6.80 -17.65
C TRP A 182 2.11 -7.31 -18.56
N ARG A 183 3.35 -6.88 -18.32
CA ARG A 183 4.52 -7.29 -19.09
C ARG A 183 5.46 -8.15 -18.25
N PRO A 184 6.01 -9.24 -18.80
CA PRO A 184 6.93 -10.11 -18.08
C PRO A 184 8.29 -9.44 -17.95
N VAL A 185 8.90 -9.60 -16.77
CA VAL A 185 10.23 -9.10 -16.47
C VAL A 185 11.17 -10.28 -16.43
N SER A 186 12.08 -10.36 -17.40
CA SER A 186 13.06 -11.44 -17.47
C SER A 186 14.23 -11.23 -16.50
N GLU A 187 15.03 -12.28 -16.37
CA GLU A 187 16.30 -12.23 -15.67
C GLU A 187 17.22 -11.16 -16.28
N ARG A 188 17.84 -10.37 -15.39
CA ARG A 188 18.78 -9.33 -15.81
C ARG A 188 19.97 -9.97 -16.54
N PRO A 189 20.29 -9.55 -17.77
CA PRO A 189 21.50 -10.01 -18.45
C PRO A 189 22.76 -9.66 -17.64
N THR A 190 23.77 -10.53 -17.66
CA THR A 190 25.09 -10.30 -17.04
C THR A 190 25.94 -9.36 -17.90
N CYS A 191 25.45 -8.14 -18.13
CA CYS A 191 26.25 -7.08 -18.73
C CYS A 191 27.09 -6.40 -17.64
N GLY A 192 28.31 -5.98 -17.98
CA GLY A 192 29.35 -5.53 -17.03
C GLY A 192 28.89 -4.51 -15.97
N ARG A 193 29.72 -4.33 -14.93
CA ARG A 193 29.37 -3.65 -13.66
C ARG A 193 28.79 -2.21 -13.76
N ASN A 194 28.82 -1.57 -14.94
CA ASN A 194 28.42 -0.16 -15.16
C ASN A 194 27.50 0.03 -16.39
N VAL A 195 26.54 -0.86 -16.64
CA VAL A 195 25.58 -0.72 -17.75
C VAL A 195 24.25 -0.13 -17.26
N PHE A 196 23.71 0.85 -17.99
CA PHE A 196 22.34 1.33 -17.83
C PHE A 196 21.46 0.61 -18.84
N TYR A 197 20.45 -0.12 -18.37
CA TYR A 197 19.59 -0.91 -19.25
C TYR A 197 18.58 0.02 -19.93
N GLN A 198 18.47 -0.12 -21.26
CA GLN A 198 17.56 0.66 -22.10
C GLN A 198 16.66 -0.29 -22.88
N VAL A 199 15.52 0.23 -23.31
CA VAL A 199 14.62 -0.49 -24.21
C VAL A 199 15.27 -0.69 -25.57
N CYS A 200 15.08 -1.88 -26.13
CA CYS A 200 15.58 -2.21 -27.44
C CYS A 200 14.82 -1.42 -28.53
N GLN A 201 15.53 -0.59 -29.29
CA GLN A 201 14.94 0.19 -30.40
C GLN A 201 14.49 -0.67 -31.59
N PHE A 202 14.93 -1.93 -31.66
CA PHE A 202 14.63 -2.87 -32.75
C PHE A 202 13.68 -3.99 -32.33
N PHE A 203 13.09 -3.87 -31.13
CA PHE A 203 12.11 -4.82 -30.63
C PHE A 203 10.74 -4.51 -31.22
N VAL A 204 10.10 -5.54 -31.76
CA VAL A 204 8.74 -5.47 -32.31
C VAL A 204 7.92 -6.57 -31.66
N GLU A 205 6.75 -6.23 -31.11
CA GLU A 205 5.81 -7.20 -30.52
C GLU A 205 5.41 -8.24 -31.58
N GLY A 206 5.61 -9.54 -31.31
CA GLY A 206 5.31 -10.64 -32.22
C GLY A 206 6.51 -11.11 -33.07
N SER A 207 7.61 -10.35 -33.12
CA SER A 207 8.81 -10.70 -33.92
C SER A 207 10.11 -10.60 -33.14
N GLY A 208 10.06 -10.18 -31.86
CA GLY A 208 11.24 -10.02 -31.01
C GLY A 208 12.21 -8.94 -31.49
N CYS A 209 13.47 -9.02 -31.06
CA CYS A 209 14.51 -8.11 -31.54
C CYS A 209 14.99 -8.53 -32.93
N THR A 210 14.73 -7.70 -33.95
CA THR A 210 15.10 -7.97 -35.35
C THR A 210 16.62 -7.97 -35.61
N LYS A 211 17.42 -7.42 -34.70
CA LYS A 211 18.89 -7.33 -34.83
C LYS A 211 19.65 -8.40 -34.04
N HIS A 212 19.19 -8.71 -32.82
CA HIS A 212 19.90 -9.57 -31.89
C HIS A 212 19.12 -10.83 -31.49
N GLY A 213 17.86 -10.98 -31.94
CA GLY A 213 17.03 -12.14 -31.62
C GLY A 213 16.87 -12.36 -30.11
N GLN A 214 17.06 -13.61 -29.65
CA GLN A 214 16.91 -14.02 -28.25
C GLN A 214 18.10 -13.66 -27.36
N THR A 215 19.25 -13.27 -27.92
CA THR A 215 20.46 -12.90 -27.15
C THR A 215 20.54 -11.39 -26.90
N CYS A 216 19.45 -10.67 -27.15
CA CYS A 216 19.38 -9.24 -26.91
C CYS A 216 19.52 -8.93 -25.40
N THR A 217 20.52 -8.12 -25.05
CA THR A 217 20.76 -7.65 -23.67
C THR A 217 19.98 -6.38 -23.32
N TYR A 218 19.21 -5.86 -24.26
CA TYR A 218 18.33 -4.71 -24.08
C TYR A 218 16.95 -5.16 -23.60
N ALA A 219 16.29 -4.32 -22.82
CA ALA A 219 14.95 -4.60 -22.30
C ALA A 219 13.91 -4.62 -23.42
N ARG A 220 12.89 -5.47 -23.29
CA ARG A 220 11.76 -5.58 -24.21
C ARG A 220 10.71 -4.50 -23.98
N SER A 221 10.67 -3.93 -22.78
CA SER A 221 9.74 -2.86 -22.41
C SER A 221 10.35 -1.88 -21.41
N ASP A 222 9.72 -0.72 -21.27
CA ASP A 222 10.13 0.32 -20.32
C ASP A 222 10.04 -0.15 -18.87
N GLU A 223 9.05 -1.00 -18.54
CA GLU A 223 8.90 -1.60 -17.21
C GLU A 223 10.07 -2.53 -16.89
N GLU A 224 10.49 -3.34 -17.85
CA GLU A 224 11.64 -4.25 -17.71
C GLU A 224 12.95 -3.48 -17.55
N ALA A 225 13.17 -2.43 -18.35
CA ALA A 225 14.35 -1.56 -18.23
C ALA A 225 14.43 -0.87 -16.86
N THR A 226 13.29 -0.37 -16.39
CA THR A 226 13.17 0.34 -15.11
C THR A 226 13.49 -0.60 -13.95
N LEU A 227 12.95 -1.81 -13.96
CA LEU A 227 13.19 -2.80 -12.90
C LEU A 227 14.62 -3.32 -12.90
N TRP A 228 15.21 -3.59 -14.07
CA TRP A 228 16.62 -4.00 -14.14
C TRP A 228 17.56 -2.93 -13.57
N ASN A 229 17.29 -1.65 -13.82
CA ASN A 229 18.07 -0.56 -13.24
C ASN A 229 17.83 -0.44 -11.73
N TYR A 230 16.58 -0.53 -11.27
CA TYR A 230 16.24 -0.47 -9.86
C TYR A 230 16.91 -1.59 -9.04
N VAL A 231 16.75 -2.84 -9.48
CA VAL A 231 17.31 -4.03 -8.80
C VAL A 231 18.84 -3.98 -8.79
N LYS A 232 19.45 -3.49 -9.87
CA LYS A 232 20.90 -3.24 -9.95
C LYS A 232 21.35 -2.18 -8.96
N ASP A 233 20.69 -1.02 -8.92
CA ASP A 233 21.08 0.12 -8.07
C ASP A 233 20.93 -0.20 -6.58
N LYS A 234 19.96 -1.05 -6.22
CA LYS A 234 19.73 -1.52 -4.86
C LYS A 234 20.51 -2.79 -4.50
N HIS A 235 21.27 -3.37 -5.44
CA HIS A 235 22.01 -4.63 -5.27
C HIS A 235 21.14 -5.81 -4.79
N ILE A 236 19.89 -5.88 -5.25
CA ILE A 236 18.93 -6.91 -4.83
C ILE A 236 19.03 -8.11 -5.78
N GLY A 237 19.07 -9.33 -5.25
CA GLY A 237 18.99 -10.56 -6.06
C GLY A 237 17.58 -10.79 -6.60
N ARG A 238 17.41 -11.63 -7.63
CA ARG A 238 16.07 -11.91 -8.18
C ARG A 238 15.15 -12.56 -7.13
N GLU A 239 15.63 -13.54 -6.36
CA GLU A 239 14.79 -14.20 -5.35
C GLU A 239 14.42 -13.25 -4.22
N GLU A 240 15.36 -12.41 -3.78
CA GLU A 240 15.13 -11.37 -2.78
C GLU A 240 14.08 -10.36 -3.27
N PHE A 241 14.19 -9.91 -4.51
CA PHE A 241 13.25 -8.96 -5.10
C PHE A 241 11.84 -9.54 -5.21
N ILE A 242 11.71 -10.81 -5.62
CA ILE A 242 10.41 -11.50 -5.66
C ILE A 242 9.81 -11.60 -4.26
N ARG A 243 10.61 -11.92 -3.24
CA ARG A 243 10.15 -11.92 -1.84
C ARG A 243 9.63 -10.56 -1.41
N LEU A 244 10.38 -9.49 -1.69
CA LEU A 244 9.96 -8.13 -1.35
C LEU A 244 8.69 -7.71 -2.09
N VAL A 245 8.52 -8.09 -3.36
CA VAL A 245 7.26 -7.86 -4.09
C VAL A 245 6.09 -8.58 -3.42
N VAL A 246 6.27 -9.84 -3.00
CA VAL A 246 5.24 -10.61 -2.28
C VAL A 246 4.90 -10.01 -0.91
N GLU A 247 5.90 -9.49 -0.20
CA GLU A 247 5.73 -8.86 1.12
C GLU A 247 5.14 -7.44 1.04
N SER A 248 5.35 -6.75 -0.10
CA SER A 248 4.86 -5.38 -0.36
C SER A 248 3.54 -5.34 -1.13
N GLU A 249 3.07 -6.46 -1.68
CA GLU A 249 1.68 -6.59 -2.11
C GLU A 249 0.83 -6.18 -0.90
N PRO A 250 -0.02 -5.13 -1.01
CA PRO A 250 -0.91 -4.76 0.09
C PRO A 250 -1.69 -6.03 0.40
N ILE A 251 -1.48 -6.58 1.62
CA ILE A 251 -2.00 -7.86 2.11
C ILE A 251 -3.14 -8.24 1.20
N SER A 252 -2.88 -9.14 0.24
CA SER A 252 -3.92 -9.61 -0.68
C SER A 252 -5.12 -9.83 0.20
N ILE A 253 -6.22 -9.08 0.00
CA ILE A 253 -7.39 -9.07 0.90
C ILE A 253 -7.85 -10.50 0.95
N SER A 254 -7.28 -11.25 1.87
CA SER A 254 -7.46 -12.67 1.94
C SER A 254 -8.75 -12.83 2.70
N PRO A 255 -9.57 -13.83 2.36
CA PRO A 255 -10.77 -14.09 3.13
C PRO A 255 -10.49 -14.19 4.64
N GLU A 256 -9.31 -14.69 5.02
CA GLU A 256 -8.81 -14.79 6.39
C GLU A 256 -8.52 -13.42 7.03
N SER A 257 -7.67 -12.59 6.42
CA SER A 257 -7.32 -11.26 6.96
C SER A 257 -8.51 -10.32 7.01
N THR A 258 -9.46 -10.48 6.08
CA THR A 258 -10.71 -9.72 6.10
C THR A 258 -11.64 -10.20 7.20
N ALA A 259 -11.71 -11.51 7.42
CA ALA A 259 -12.44 -12.08 8.54
C ALA A 259 -11.88 -11.63 9.89
N GLU A 260 -10.54 -11.58 10.04
CA GLU A 260 -9.89 -11.02 11.23
C GLU A 260 -10.28 -9.57 11.49
N ARG A 261 -10.30 -8.73 10.44
CA ARG A 261 -10.77 -7.33 10.54
C ARG A 261 -12.23 -7.23 10.97
N VAL A 262 -13.11 -8.10 10.44
CA VAL A 262 -14.52 -8.16 10.87
C VAL A 262 -14.61 -8.55 12.34
N LEU A 263 -13.85 -9.54 12.80
CA LEU A 263 -13.82 -9.96 14.20
C LEU A 263 -13.26 -8.88 15.14
N GLN A 264 -12.25 -8.12 14.70
CA GLN A 264 -11.71 -6.98 15.45
C GLN A 264 -12.71 -5.82 15.55
N GLN A 265 -13.47 -5.57 14.49
CA GLN A 265 -14.47 -4.49 14.45
C GLN A 265 -15.72 -4.85 15.26
N PHE A 266 -16.15 -6.11 15.23
CA PHE A 266 -17.35 -6.58 15.89
C PHE A 266 -17.00 -7.62 16.97
N PRO A 267 -16.71 -7.16 18.20
CA PRO A 267 -16.46 -8.08 19.32
C PRO A 267 -17.69 -8.96 19.56
N GLY A 268 -17.48 -10.19 19.99
CA GLY A 268 -18.53 -11.19 20.20
C GLY A 268 -18.20 -12.50 19.49
N GLU A 269 -19.22 -13.33 19.31
CA GLU A 269 -19.09 -14.63 18.65
C GLU A 269 -19.90 -14.69 17.36
N PHE A 270 -19.39 -15.45 16.39
CA PHE A 270 -20.11 -15.79 15.18
C PHE A 270 -20.45 -17.28 15.21
N ILE A 271 -21.75 -17.58 15.15
CA ILE A 271 -22.28 -18.94 15.30
C ILE A 271 -23.22 -19.28 14.15
N GLU A 272 -23.36 -20.57 13.86
CA GLU A 272 -24.37 -21.07 12.93
C GLU A 272 -25.55 -21.64 13.70
N LEU A 273 -26.74 -21.12 13.40
CA LEU A 273 -28.00 -21.60 13.96
C LEU A 273 -28.93 -22.10 12.85
N CYS A 274 -29.91 -22.92 13.21
CA CYS A 274 -30.92 -23.37 12.26
C CYS A 274 -31.79 -22.18 11.82
N LYS A 275 -31.88 -21.95 10.51
CA LYS A 275 -32.69 -20.89 9.91
C LYS A 275 -34.15 -20.93 10.35
N ARG A 276 -34.77 -22.12 10.38
CA ARG A 276 -36.19 -22.27 10.72
C ARG A 276 -36.43 -21.87 12.17
N CYS A 277 -35.70 -22.49 13.09
CA CYS A 277 -35.78 -22.20 14.52
C CYS A 277 -35.48 -20.72 14.84
N PHE A 278 -34.50 -20.12 14.15
CA PHE A 278 -34.14 -18.72 14.35
C PHE A 278 -35.23 -17.75 13.90
N ASN A 279 -36.03 -18.11 12.90
CA ASN A 279 -37.12 -17.28 12.37
C ASN A 279 -38.50 -17.63 12.97
N ASP A 280 -38.59 -18.70 13.77
CA ASP A 280 -39.82 -19.11 14.44
C ASP A 280 -40.24 -18.10 15.51
N LYS A 281 -41.52 -18.15 15.88
CA LYS A 281 -42.11 -17.33 16.96
C LYS A 281 -42.78 -18.26 17.97
N PRO A 282 -42.22 -18.42 19.19
CA PRO A 282 -41.02 -17.77 19.74
C PRO A 282 -39.72 -18.24 19.06
N GLN A 283 -38.71 -17.36 19.05
CA GLN A 283 -37.41 -17.63 18.46
C GLN A 283 -36.66 -18.73 19.24
N GLN A 284 -36.07 -19.69 18.52
CA GLN A 284 -35.32 -20.80 19.08
C GLN A 284 -33.88 -20.85 18.55
N LEU A 285 -32.89 -20.91 19.44
CA LEU A 285 -31.46 -20.89 19.10
C LEU A 285 -30.89 -22.31 19.07
N THR A 286 -31.11 -23.03 17.97
CA THR A 286 -30.70 -24.45 17.86
C THR A 286 -29.53 -24.65 16.90
N THR A 287 -28.55 -25.44 17.32
CA THR A 287 -27.35 -25.80 16.56
C THR A 287 -27.53 -27.12 15.78
N LYS A 288 -26.51 -27.54 15.03
CA LYS A 288 -26.53 -28.78 14.24
C LYS A 288 -26.35 -30.01 15.13
N ARG A 289 -27.08 -31.09 14.84
CA ARG A 289 -26.78 -32.43 15.41
C ARG A 289 -25.68 -33.14 14.63
N TRP A 290 -25.32 -34.34 15.07
CA TRP A 290 -24.46 -35.26 14.30
C TRP A 290 -25.14 -35.70 12.99
N THR A 291 -26.47 -35.77 12.98
CA THR A 291 -27.30 -35.95 11.78
C THR A 291 -27.41 -34.64 10.98
N PRO A 292 -27.78 -34.67 9.68
CA PRO A 292 -28.05 -33.48 8.87
C PRO A 292 -29.36 -32.77 9.27
N SER A 293 -29.63 -32.66 10.57
CA SER A 293 -30.81 -32.02 11.16
C SER A 293 -30.42 -31.06 12.30
N CYS A 294 -31.28 -30.11 12.62
CA CYS A 294 -31.10 -29.23 13.77
C CYS A 294 -31.33 -29.97 15.09
N SER A 295 -30.88 -29.36 16.19
CA SER A 295 -31.02 -29.91 17.54
C SER A 295 -32.41 -29.78 18.17
N ALA A 296 -33.30 -28.98 17.58
CA ALA A 296 -34.69 -28.85 18.00
C ALA A 296 -35.48 -30.16 17.94
N ASP A 297 -36.54 -30.25 18.73
CA ASP A 297 -37.44 -31.41 18.76
C ASP A 297 -38.11 -31.69 17.40
N ALA A 298 -38.37 -30.63 16.63
CA ALA A 298 -38.92 -30.73 15.27
C ALA A 298 -37.92 -31.30 14.24
N ALA A 299 -36.64 -31.44 14.60
CA ALA A 299 -35.59 -32.08 13.79
C ALA A 299 -35.56 -31.62 12.31
N HIS A 300 -35.67 -30.31 12.08
CA HIS A 300 -35.64 -29.73 10.74
C HIS A 300 -34.38 -30.14 9.95
N PRO A 301 -34.46 -30.28 8.61
CA PRO A 301 -33.29 -30.38 7.76
C PRO A 301 -32.32 -29.22 8.03
N TRP A 302 -31.03 -29.51 8.13
CA TRP A 302 -30.04 -28.49 8.48
C TRP A 302 -29.87 -27.43 7.39
N ASP A 303 -30.34 -26.22 7.68
CA ASP A 303 -30.18 -25.01 6.86
C ASP A 303 -29.60 -23.90 7.77
N PRO A 304 -28.28 -23.62 7.70
CA PRO A 304 -27.61 -22.73 8.64
C PRO A 304 -27.83 -21.24 8.30
N VAL A 305 -27.96 -20.42 9.34
CA VAL A 305 -27.80 -18.97 9.27
C VAL A 305 -26.62 -18.53 10.11
N LEU A 306 -25.81 -17.62 9.57
CA LEU A 306 -24.74 -16.99 10.33
C LEU A 306 -25.36 -15.93 11.25
N VAL A 307 -25.02 -16.00 12.53
CA VAL A 307 -25.53 -15.10 13.57
C VAL A 307 -24.35 -14.56 14.37
N HIS A 308 -24.29 -13.24 14.51
CA HIS A 308 -23.40 -12.57 15.43
C HIS A 308 -24.10 -12.47 16.80
N HIS A 309 -23.46 -12.99 17.84
CA HIS A 309 -23.93 -12.93 19.21
C HIS A 309 -23.01 -12.03 20.04
N LEU A 310 -23.61 -10.97 20.59
CA LEU A 310 -22.97 -10.04 21.50
C LEU A 310 -23.58 -10.21 22.89
N SER A 311 -22.73 -10.48 23.88
CA SER A 311 -23.10 -10.56 25.30
C SER A 311 -22.55 -9.35 26.05
N GLU A 312 -23.40 -8.35 26.30
CA GLU A 312 -23.05 -7.21 27.14
C GLU A 312 -23.23 -7.56 28.62
N ASN A 313 -22.13 -7.54 29.39
CA ASN A 313 -22.11 -7.70 30.85
C ASN A 313 -22.86 -8.94 31.40
N LYS A 314 -22.92 -10.03 30.62
CA LYS A 314 -23.63 -11.28 30.95
C LYS A 314 -25.15 -11.12 31.22
N ARG A 315 -25.75 -9.96 30.92
CA ARG A 315 -27.16 -9.67 31.20
C ARG A 315 -27.99 -9.46 29.94
N LYS A 316 -27.38 -8.97 28.87
CA LYS A 316 -28.06 -8.69 27.60
C LYS A 316 -27.39 -9.45 26.47
N HIS A 317 -28.14 -10.38 25.88
CA HIS A 317 -27.72 -11.17 24.74
C HIS A 317 -28.42 -10.65 23.49
N VAL A 318 -27.64 -10.21 22.50
CA VAL A 318 -28.15 -9.70 21.23
C VAL A 318 -27.70 -10.65 20.12
N TYR A 319 -28.67 -11.16 19.35
CA TYR A 319 -28.44 -12.08 18.23
C TYR A 319 -28.78 -11.38 16.91
N SER A 320 -27.77 -11.00 16.15
CA SER A 320 -27.91 -10.31 14.87
C SER A 320 -27.66 -11.29 13.72
N GLN A 321 -28.68 -11.50 12.88
CA GLN A 321 -28.54 -12.34 11.69
C GLN A 321 -27.67 -11.63 10.64
N VAL A 322 -26.72 -12.37 10.05
CA VAL A 322 -25.93 -11.94 8.89
C VAL A 322 -26.41 -12.73 7.68
N ARG A 323 -27.25 -12.12 6.85
CA ARG A 323 -27.80 -12.79 5.66
C ARG A 323 -26.80 -12.76 4.50
N PRO A 324 -26.94 -13.64 3.49
CA PRO A 324 -26.20 -13.51 2.24
C PRO A 324 -26.50 -12.19 1.54
N LEU A 325 -25.51 -11.63 0.85
CA LEU A 325 -25.65 -10.39 0.06
C LEU A 325 -26.81 -10.51 -0.96
N PRO A 326 -27.83 -9.63 -0.91
CA PRO A 326 -28.90 -9.59 -1.92
C PRO A 326 -28.37 -9.14 -3.28
N GLN A 327 -28.94 -9.67 -4.38
CA GLN A 327 -28.53 -9.33 -5.76
C GLN A 327 -28.62 -7.82 -6.07
N ASN A 328 -29.63 -7.14 -5.55
CA ASN A 328 -29.86 -5.69 -5.75
C ASN A 328 -29.71 -4.94 -4.40
N CYS A 329 -28.55 -5.05 -3.77
CA CYS A 329 -28.27 -4.37 -2.51
C CYS A 329 -27.91 -2.89 -2.75
N HIS A 330 -28.66 -1.97 -2.15
CA HIS A 330 -28.36 -0.53 -2.19
C HIS A 330 -27.47 -0.06 -1.02
N PHE A 331 -27.02 -0.97 -0.15
CA PHE A 331 -26.23 -0.69 1.06
C PHE A 331 -26.88 0.32 2.02
N GLU A 332 -28.20 0.22 2.16
CA GLU A 332 -28.99 1.01 3.09
C GLU A 332 -29.45 0.16 4.28
N PHE A 333 -29.72 0.81 5.42
CA PHE A 333 -30.31 0.16 6.58
C PHE A 333 -31.83 0.09 6.45
N CYS A 334 -32.44 -0.99 6.96
CA CYS A 334 -33.88 -1.12 6.97
C CYS A 334 -34.50 -0.11 7.95
N SER A 335 -35.29 0.83 7.43
CA SER A 335 -35.95 1.89 8.21
C SER A 335 -36.74 1.36 9.42
N HIS A 336 -37.42 0.23 9.24
CA HIS A 336 -38.22 -0.37 10.32
C HIS A 336 -37.34 -0.89 11.44
N VAL A 337 -36.23 -1.54 11.10
CA VAL A 337 -35.28 -2.08 12.09
C VAL A 337 -34.56 -0.94 12.81
N THR A 338 -34.22 0.14 12.11
CA THR A 338 -33.64 1.33 12.74
C THR A 338 -34.62 2.05 13.66
N GLU A 339 -35.93 1.95 13.41
CA GLU A 339 -36.99 2.44 14.31
C GLU A 339 -37.31 1.47 15.47
N GLY A 340 -36.58 0.35 15.59
CA GLY A 340 -36.82 -0.67 16.62
C GLY A 340 -38.04 -1.56 16.37
N LYS A 341 -38.61 -1.52 15.17
CA LYS A 341 -39.74 -2.36 14.75
C LYS A 341 -39.26 -3.60 13.99
N PRO A 342 -39.99 -4.72 14.04
CA PRO A 342 -39.69 -5.85 13.19
C PRO A 342 -39.80 -5.46 11.71
N CYS A 343 -38.88 -5.93 10.89
CA CYS A 343 -38.93 -5.75 9.45
C CYS A 343 -40.26 -6.31 8.89
N TRP A 344 -40.95 -5.55 8.05
CA TRP A 344 -42.22 -5.97 7.43
C TRP A 344 -42.04 -6.98 6.30
N HIS A 345 -40.83 -7.10 5.75
CA HIS A 345 -40.55 -8.12 4.75
C HIS A 345 -40.52 -9.52 5.39
N GLN A 346 -40.95 -10.53 4.63
CA GLN A 346 -40.77 -11.93 5.03
C GLN A 346 -39.27 -12.23 5.25
N ALA A 347 -38.98 -13.19 6.14
CA ALA A 347 -37.62 -13.58 6.49
C ALA A 347 -36.78 -13.86 5.23
N GLY A 348 -35.67 -13.13 5.10
CA GLY A 348 -34.76 -13.25 3.95
C GLY A 348 -35.16 -12.48 2.68
N ARG A 349 -36.26 -11.71 2.66
CA ARG A 349 -36.67 -10.91 1.49
C ARG A 349 -36.33 -9.42 1.55
N CYS A 350 -35.96 -8.90 2.73
CA CYS A 350 -35.53 -7.51 2.85
C CYS A 350 -34.17 -7.30 2.15
N GLN A 351 -34.07 -6.29 1.28
CA GLN A 351 -32.82 -5.95 0.58
C GLN A 351 -31.92 -4.99 1.37
N ALA A 352 -32.44 -4.40 2.45
CA ALA A 352 -31.70 -3.49 3.32
C ALA A 352 -31.08 -4.24 4.51
N ALA A 353 -29.96 -3.74 5.03
CA ALA A 353 -29.25 -4.32 6.17
C ALA A 353 -30.04 -4.11 7.47
N HIS A 354 -30.06 -5.12 8.33
CA HIS A 354 -30.73 -5.11 9.63
C HIS A 354 -29.75 -4.82 10.79
N SER A 355 -28.44 -4.83 10.53
CA SER A 355 -27.42 -4.55 11.55
C SER A 355 -26.13 -4.02 10.90
N GLU A 356 -25.28 -3.37 11.71
CA GLU A 356 -23.96 -2.90 11.26
C GLU A 356 -23.04 -4.05 10.86
N VAL A 357 -23.08 -5.16 11.60
CA VAL A 357 -22.30 -6.37 11.29
C VAL A 357 -22.73 -6.97 9.95
N GLU A 358 -24.03 -6.99 9.66
CA GLU A 358 -24.54 -7.44 8.36
C GLU A 358 -24.05 -6.52 7.22
N MET A 359 -24.12 -5.20 7.41
CA MET A 359 -23.64 -4.23 6.43
C MET A 359 -22.14 -4.39 6.14
N ALA A 360 -21.33 -4.58 7.19
CA ALA A 360 -19.89 -4.74 7.03
C ALA A 360 -19.53 -6.02 6.25
N VAL A 361 -20.19 -7.15 6.57
CA VAL A 361 -20.01 -8.40 5.84
C VAL A 361 -20.46 -8.26 4.38
N TRP A 362 -21.58 -7.59 4.12
CA TRP A 362 -22.07 -7.36 2.75
C TRP A 362 -21.11 -6.55 1.88
N ARG A 363 -20.46 -5.52 2.45
CA ARG A 363 -19.47 -4.72 1.72
C ARG A 363 -18.26 -5.57 1.30
N VAL A 364 -17.79 -6.42 2.22
CA VAL A 364 -16.68 -7.35 1.93
C VAL A 364 -17.07 -8.35 0.83
N GLU A 365 -18.27 -8.90 0.90
CA GLU A 365 -18.72 -9.88 -0.10
C GLU A 365 -19.00 -9.27 -1.47
N HIS A 366 -19.41 -7.99 -1.50
CA HIS A 366 -19.58 -7.23 -2.74
C HIS A 366 -18.26 -7.06 -3.49
N ASP A 367 -17.14 -6.91 -2.76
CA ASP A 367 -15.80 -6.83 -3.34
C ASP A 367 -15.28 -8.20 -3.83
N GLY A 368 -16.12 -9.24 -3.81
CA GLY A 368 -15.82 -10.58 -4.31
C GLY A 368 -15.15 -11.52 -3.30
N VAL A 369 -15.07 -11.11 -2.03
CA VAL A 369 -14.40 -11.88 -0.97
C VAL A 369 -15.40 -12.70 -0.17
N SER A 370 -15.33 -14.03 -0.26
CA SER A 370 -16.18 -14.93 0.52
C SER A 370 -15.72 -15.04 1.98
N VAL A 371 -16.19 -14.14 2.84
CA VAL A 371 -15.68 -13.98 4.22
C VAL A 371 -16.40 -14.82 5.28
N ARG A 372 -17.68 -15.20 5.05
CA ARG A 372 -18.54 -15.88 6.05
C ARG A 372 -17.94 -17.17 6.66
N PRO A 373 -17.39 -18.13 5.87
CA PRO A 373 -16.82 -19.36 6.44
C PRO A 373 -15.61 -19.10 7.35
N TYR A 374 -14.81 -18.09 7.00
CA TYR A 374 -13.59 -17.73 7.70
C TYR A 374 -13.88 -17.04 9.03
N VAL A 375 -14.85 -16.12 9.06
CA VAL A 375 -15.31 -15.47 10.30
C VAL A 375 -15.81 -16.51 11.29
N LEU A 376 -16.59 -17.50 10.82
CA LEU A 376 -17.09 -18.59 11.64
C LEU A 376 -15.95 -19.46 12.20
N GLN A 377 -14.99 -19.85 11.35
CA GLN A 377 -13.85 -20.67 11.77
C GLN A 377 -12.97 -19.96 12.80
N LEU A 378 -12.58 -18.72 12.51
CA LEU A 378 -11.72 -17.92 13.38
C LEU A 378 -12.41 -17.57 14.70
N SER A 379 -13.72 -17.28 14.67
CA SER A 379 -14.49 -17.04 15.89
C SER A 379 -14.48 -18.28 16.81
N ARG A 380 -14.70 -19.48 16.25
CA ARG A 380 -14.62 -20.74 17.03
C ARG A 380 -13.24 -20.97 17.67
N GLN A 381 -12.17 -20.61 16.97
CA GLN A 381 -10.80 -20.72 17.50
C GLN A 381 -10.57 -19.76 18.67
N GLN A 382 -10.91 -18.48 18.50
CA GLN A 382 -10.78 -17.47 19.56
C GLN A 382 -11.58 -17.84 20.82
N GLN A 383 -12.76 -18.44 20.66
CA GLN A 383 -13.55 -18.89 21.80
C GLN A 383 -12.91 -20.06 22.54
N ALA A 384 -12.37 -21.05 21.82
CA ALA A 384 -11.69 -22.17 22.44
C ALA A 384 -10.47 -21.70 23.25
N GLU A 385 -9.70 -20.75 22.70
CA GLU A 385 -8.55 -20.14 23.37
C GLU A 385 -8.97 -19.33 24.61
N GLN A 386 -10.04 -18.52 24.52
CA GLN A 386 -10.57 -17.77 25.64
C GLN A 386 -11.06 -18.68 26.78
N GLN A 387 -11.82 -19.73 26.46
CA GLN A 387 -12.28 -20.69 27.45
C GLN A 387 -11.12 -21.44 28.11
N GLN A 388 -10.07 -21.78 27.36
CA GLN A 388 -8.89 -22.42 27.91
C GLN A 388 -8.12 -21.47 28.84
N ALA A 389 -7.99 -20.20 28.46
CA ALA A 389 -7.36 -19.16 29.27
C ALA A 389 -8.14 -18.87 30.56
N GLU A 390 -9.47 -18.84 30.51
CA GLU A 390 -10.32 -18.68 31.70
C GLU A 390 -10.16 -19.86 32.66
N ARG A 391 -10.19 -21.10 32.18
CA ARG A 391 -9.97 -22.29 33.01
C ARG A 391 -8.59 -22.29 33.67
N LEU A 392 -7.55 -21.88 32.95
CA LEU A 392 -6.19 -21.75 33.50
C LEU A 392 -6.12 -20.67 34.59
N LYS A 393 -6.83 -19.55 34.41
CA LYS A 393 -6.92 -18.50 35.43
C LYS A 393 -7.65 -18.99 36.68
N GLU A 394 -8.77 -19.69 36.53
CA GLU A 394 -9.52 -20.27 37.65
C GLU A 394 -8.65 -21.24 38.45
N GLN A 395 -7.96 -22.17 37.77
CA GLN A 395 -7.03 -23.11 38.40
C GLN A 395 -5.88 -22.42 39.15
N LEU A 396 -5.30 -21.35 38.57
CA LEU A 396 -4.23 -20.59 39.22
C LEU A 396 -4.77 -19.83 40.45
N THR A 397 -5.99 -19.32 40.37
CA THR A 397 -6.64 -18.59 41.48
C THR A 397 -6.94 -19.56 42.65
N GLU A 398 -7.46 -20.76 42.35
CA GLU A 398 -7.71 -21.80 43.35
C GLU A 398 -6.40 -22.22 44.06
N GLN A 399 -5.31 -22.40 43.32
CA GLN A 399 -3.98 -22.71 43.90
C GLN A 399 -3.48 -21.61 44.83
N LEU A 400 -3.64 -20.34 44.47
CA LEU A 400 -3.23 -19.20 45.30
C LEU A 400 -4.11 -19.01 46.55
N THR A 401 -5.38 -19.40 46.51
CA THR A 401 -6.29 -19.33 47.68
C THR A 401 -6.18 -20.52 48.63
N SER A 402 -5.48 -21.58 48.22
CA SER A 402 -5.29 -22.82 49.00
C SER A 402 -3.90 -22.94 49.66
N SER A 403 -3.04 -21.93 49.45
CA SER A 403 -1.75 -21.72 50.14
C SER A 403 -1.90 -20.60 51.17
#